data_AF-A0A8D4UTM4-F1
#
_entry.id   AF-A0A8D4UTM4-F1
#
_cell.length_a   1.000
_cell.length_b   1.000
_cell.length_c   1.000
_cell.angle_alpha   90.00
_cell.angle_beta   90.00
_cell.angle_gamma   90.00
#
_symmetry.space_group_name_H-M   'P 1'
#
loop_
_entity.id
_entity.type
_entity.pdbx_description
1 polymer ?
#
loop_
_entity_poly.entity_id
_entity_poly.type
_entity_poly.pdbx_seq_one_letter_code
_entity_poly.pdbx_strand_id
1 'polypeptide(L)' 'MHHTPHECRHTLATMLDRSGANETAVKMILGHARTGVTKGVYTHKTLADLRKAINKV' A
#
# COMPACT_ATOMS: atom_id res chain seq x y z
N MET A 1 10.55 -8.40 20.04
CA MET A 1 10.11 -7.86 18.73
C MET A 1 11.30 -7.16 18.11
N HIS A 2 11.69 -7.54 16.90
CA HIS A 2 12.76 -6.88 16.15
C HIS A 2 12.12 -5.93 15.15
N HIS A 3 12.21 -4.63 15.43
CA HIS A 3 11.69 -3.59 14.55
C HIS A 3 12.75 -3.18 13.55
N THR A 4 12.34 -2.86 12.32
CA THR A 4 13.25 -2.44 11.26
C THR A 4 12.75 -1.15 10.62
N PRO A 5 13.64 -0.29 10.10
CA PRO A 5 13.24 0.90 9.36
C PRO A 5 12.27 0.63 8.18
N HIS A 6 12.24 -0.61 7.69
CA HIS A 6 11.33 -1.04 6.62
C HIS A 6 9.84 -1.05 7.05
N GLU A 7 9.54 -1.14 8.34
CA GLU A 7 8.16 -1.10 8.87
C GLU A 7 7.48 0.25 8.61
N CYS A 8 8.23 1.36 8.66
CA CYS A 8 7.72 2.68 8.30
C CYS A 8 7.35 2.76 6.82
N ARG A 9 8.17 2.13 5.95
CA ARG A 9 7.91 2.04 4.51
C ARG A 9 6.64 1.22 4.22
N HIS A 10 6.42 0.12 4.92
CA HIS A 10 5.18 -0.66 4.84
C HIS A 10 3.96 0.11 5.31
N THR A 11 4.09 0.85 6.42
CA THR A 11 3.00 1.65 6.98
C THR A 11 2.58 2.75 6.00
N LEU A 12 3.54 3.48 5.44
CA LEU A 12 3.30 4.51 4.43
C LEU A 12 2.60 3.94 3.18
N ALA A 13 3.08 2.80 2.66
CA ALA A 13 2.48 2.14 1.50
C ALA A 13 1.02 1.76 1.75
N THR A 14 0.72 1.24 2.95
CA THR A 14 -0.64 0.85 3.36
C THR A 14 -1.56 2.06 3.46
N MET A 15 -1.08 3.19 4.01
CA MET A 15 -1.88 4.41 4.14
C MET A 15 -2.26 5.00 2.78
N LEU A 16 -1.32 5.05 1.84
CA LEU A 16 -1.55 5.57 0.48
C LEU A 16 -2.49 4.66 -0.32
N ASP A 17 -2.36 3.35 -0.16
CA ASP A 17 -3.27 2.39 -0.79
C ASP A 17 -4.70 2.49 -0.23
N ARG A 18 -4.86 2.73 1.08
CA ARG A 18 -6.18 2.99 1.69
C ARG A 18 -6.80 4.31 1.28
N SER A 19 -6.00 5.35 1.03
CA SER A 19 -6.50 6.63 0.52
C SER A 19 -6.94 6.57 -0.94
N GLY A 20 -6.69 5.44 -1.64
CA GLY A 20 -6.95 5.32 -3.07
C GLY A 20 -5.98 6.12 -3.93
N ALA A 21 -4.76 6.36 -3.44
CA ALA A 21 -3.75 7.08 -4.20
C ALA A 21 -3.39 6.33 -5.50
N ASN A 22 -3.05 7.08 -6.54
CA ASN A 22 -2.63 6.53 -7.81
C ASN A 22 -1.38 5.63 -7.65
N GLU A 23 -1.41 4.43 -8.21
CA GLU A 23 -0.34 3.44 -8.05
C GLU A 23 1.03 3.94 -8.52
N THR A 24 1.07 4.71 -9.61
CA THR A 24 2.30 5.34 -10.12
C THR A 24 2.84 6.37 -9.13
N ALA A 25 1.96 7.18 -8.53
CA ALA A 25 2.34 8.13 -7.49
C ALA A 25 2.93 7.41 -6.26
N VAL A 26 2.29 6.33 -5.79
CA VAL A 26 2.80 5.53 -4.67
C VAL A 26 4.19 4.93 -4.98
N LYS A 27 4.39 4.40 -6.19
CA LYS A 27 5.70 3.87 -6.62
C LYS A 27 6.80 4.94 -6.62
N MET A 28 6.48 6.13 -7.12
CA MET A 28 7.42 7.26 -7.14
C MET A 28 7.76 7.74 -5.72
N ILE A 29 6.76 7.86 -4.84
CA ILE A 29 6.96 8.25 -3.43
C ILE A 29 7.84 7.24 -2.69
N LEU A 30 7.64 5.93 -2.92
CA LEU A 30 8.45 4.89 -2.30
C LEU A 30 9.81 4.70 -2.99
N GLY A 31 10.06 5.34 -4.14
CA GLY A 31 11.30 5.15 -4.90
C GLY A 31 11.46 3.73 -5.46
N HIS A 32 10.36 3.05 -5.80
CA HIS A 32 10.43 1.75 -6.49
C HIS A 32 10.78 1.98 -7.97
N ALA A 33 11.85 1.31 -8.44
CA ALA A 33 12.09 1.16 -9.86
C ALA A 33 10.86 0.52 -10.52
N ARG A 34 10.55 0.90 -11.77
CA ARG A 34 9.24 0.69 -12.44
C ARG A 34 8.73 -0.76 -12.55
N THR A 35 9.44 -1.77 -12.06
CA THR A 35 9.10 -3.18 -12.19
C THR A 35 8.43 -3.75 -10.92
N GLY A 36 7.13 -4.03 -10.99
CA GLY A 36 6.45 -5.15 -10.31
C GLY A 36 6.36 -5.28 -8.77
N VAL A 37 7.14 -4.57 -7.95
CA VAL A 37 7.27 -4.90 -6.50
C VAL A 37 6.07 -4.48 -5.63
N THR A 38 5.16 -3.61 -6.09
CA THR A 38 4.20 -2.95 -5.20
C THR A 38 2.96 -3.76 -4.77
N LYS A 39 2.46 -4.72 -5.56
CA LYS A 39 1.17 -5.38 -5.28
C LYS A 39 1.24 -6.64 -4.40
N GLY A 40 2.36 -7.35 -4.38
CA GLY A 40 2.49 -8.56 -3.56
C GLY A 40 2.93 -8.29 -2.13
N VAL A 41 3.71 -7.22 -1.93
CA VAL A 41 4.48 -6.98 -0.68
C VAL A 41 3.81 -5.97 0.26
N TYR A 42 2.94 -5.10 -0.26
CA TYR A 42 2.42 -3.95 0.51
C TYR A 42 0.90 -3.90 0.63
N THR A 43 0.19 -4.84 0.02
CA THR A 43 -1.27 -4.78 -0.12
C THR A 43 -1.96 -5.62 0.96
N HIS A 44 -1.77 -5.24 2.22
CA HIS A 44 -2.49 -5.84 3.34
C HIS A 44 -3.85 -5.13 3.54
N LYS A 45 -4.80 -5.40 2.64
CA LYS A 45 -6.19 -4.91 2.78
C LYS A 45 -6.88 -5.63 3.93
N THR A 46 -7.60 -4.89 4.76
CA THR A 46 -8.46 -5.48 5.80
C THR A 46 -9.82 -5.86 5.23
N LEU A 47 -10.56 -6.73 5.92
CA LEU A 47 -11.94 -7.08 5.55
C LEU A 47 -12.85 -5.84 5.46
N ALA A 48 -12.64 -4.85 6.33
CA ALA A 48 -13.38 -3.58 6.29
C ALA A 48 -13.08 -2.77 5.02
N ASP A 49 -11.81 -2.72 4.59
CA ASP A 49 -11.41 -2.04 3.34
C ASP A 49 -12.08 -2.69 2.12
N LEU A 50 -12.15 -4.03 2.09
CA LEU A 50 -12.82 -4.79 1.04
C LEU A 50 -14.34 -4.53 1.02
N ARG A 51 -14.99 -4.55 2.19
CA ARG A 51 -16.43 -4.26 2.31
C ARG A 51 -16.76 -2.84 1.84
N LYS A 52 -15.91 -1.86 2.17
CA LYS A 52 -16.07 -0.47 1.72
C LYS A 52 -15.93 -0.31 0.21
N ALA A 53 -15.05 -1.10 -0.43
CA ALA A 53 -14.90 -1.09 -1.88
C ALA A 53 -16.14 -1.69 -2.58
N ILE A 54 -16.71 -2.78 -2.06
CA ILE A 54 -17.95 -3.37 -2.58
C ILE A 54 -19.11 -2.39 -2.47
N ASN A 55 -19.26 -1.71 -1.33
CA ASN A 55 -20.35 -0.74 -1.11
C ASN A 55 -20.22 0.57 -1.92
N LYS A 56 -19.14 0.75 -2.70
CA LYS A 56 -18.94 1.91 -3.59
C LYS A 56 -19.43 1.67 -5.02
N VAL A 57 -19.84 0.43 -5.34
CA VAL A 57 -20.48 0.03 -6.60
C VAL A 57 -21.99 0.07 -6.40
#